data_AF-A0A7Y8L0X1-F1
#
_entry.id   AF-A0A7Y8L0X1-F1
#
_cell.length_a   1.000
_cell.length_b   1.000
_cell.length_c   1.000
_cell.angle_alpha   90.00
_cell.angle_beta   90.00
_cell.angle_gamma   90.00
#
_symmetry.space_group_name_H-M   'P 1'
#
loop_
_entity.id
_entity.type
_entity.pdbx_description
1 polymer ?
#
loop_
_entity_poly.entity_id
_entity_poly.type
_entity_poly.pdbx_seq_one_letter_code
_entity_poly.pdbx_strand_id
1 'polypeptide(L)'
;MYKPSDKIFIDKINLIFEYNKKTPLFVRIANSEIEKNNLESAIGILKNGLKDYPDFAVAHFLLGRVLTLSGDYSQALNYFKTGSELIHSKSTYEYYLNYLNSVKSEKSIISSARLNSFDDEFSGQIPAKSNLQTKADSESGSSSKSIEERLDELARQLSKAKIDIQSESTANIDSLEKLATKNPIVSETLAKIYIAQREYSEAIKVYEQLIIRHPEKKQMYEDRIREIRENSFF
;
A
#
# COMPACT_ATOMS: atom_id res chain seq x y z
N MET A 1 7.58 0.80 5.54
CA MET A 1 7.16 -0.60 5.80
C MET A 1 5.76 -0.77 5.24
N TYR A 2 5.57 -1.60 4.21
CA TYR A 2 4.27 -1.84 3.58
C TYR A 2 3.38 -2.69 4.48
N LYS A 3 2.11 -2.31 4.70
CA LYS A 3 1.18 -3.11 5.51
C LYS A 3 0.77 -4.37 4.71
N PRO A 4 0.47 -5.50 5.37
CA PRO A 4 0.02 -6.73 4.70
C PRO A 4 -1.20 -6.54 3.78
N SER A 5 -2.07 -5.59 4.12
CA SER A 5 -3.24 -5.17 3.32
C SER A 5 -2.85 -4.60 1.95
N ASP A 6 -1.77 -3.83 1.91
CA ASP A 6 -1.32 -3.11 0.73
C ASP A 6 -0.63 -4.06 -0.25
N LYS A 7 0.01 -5.13 0.25
CA LYS A 7 0.58 -6.18 -0.57
C LYS A 7 -0.51 -6.93 -1.34
N ILE A 8 -1.58 -7.35 -0.66
CA ILE A 8 -2.71 -8.04 -1.30
C ILE A 8 -3.40 -7.14 -2.32
N PHE A 9 -3.51 -5.83 -2.03
CA PHE A 9 -4.06 -4.83 -2.95
C PHE A 9 -3.22 -4.75 -4.22
N ILE A 10 -1.91 -4.56 -4.06
CA ILE A 10 -0.94 -4.45 -5.15
C ILE A 10 -0.93 -5.75 -5.96
N ASP A 11 -0.98 -6.91 -5.32
CA ASP A 11 -1.01 -8.20 -5.99
C ASP A 11 -2.28 -8.37 -6.84
N LYS A 12 -3.45 -7.96 -6.35
CA LYS A 12 -4.70 -7.99 -7.13
C LYS A 12 -4.67 -7.03 -8.30
N ILE A 13 -4.17 -5.82 -8.09
CA ILE A 13 -4.04 -4.83 -9.15
C ILE A 13 -3.01 -5.30 -10.19
N ASN A 14 -1.87 -5.84 -9.76
CA ASN A 14 -0.84 -6.41 -10.61
C ASN A 14 -1.36 -7.61 -11.40
N LEU A 15 -2.18 -8.47 -10.81
CA LEU A 15 -2.80 -9.58 -11.54
C LEU A 15 -3.70 -9.08 -12.68
N ILE A 16 -4.50 -8.02 -12.45
CA ILE A 16 -5.32 -7.41 -13.49
C ILE A 16 -4.43 -6.70 -14.54
N PHE A 17 -3.33 -6.08 -14.12
CA PHE A 17 -2.34 -5.45 -15.02
C PHE A 17 -1.55 -6.46 -15.86
N GLU A 18 -1.11 -7.57 -15.28
CA GLU A 18 -0.31 -8.62 -15.94
C GLU A 18 -1.14 -9.36 -16.99
N TYR A 19 -2.43 -9.57 -16.70
CA TYR A 19 -3.37 -10.13 -17.67
C TYR A 19 -3.52 -9.24 -18.91
N ASN A 20 -3.33 -7.91 -18.77
CA ASN A 20 -3.48 -6.96 -19.87
C ASN A 20 -2.23 -6.10 -20.10
N LYS A 21 -1.23 -6.70 -20.75
CA LYS A 21 0.03 -6.04 -21.17
C LYS A 21 -0.14 -4.79 -22.06
N LYS A 22 -1.37 -4.44 -22.48
CA LYS A 22 -1.72 -3.21 -23.22
C LYS A 22 -2.56 -2.23 -22.38
N THR A 23 -2.18 -2.03 -21.11
CA THR A 23 -2.85 -1.07 -20.23
C THR A 23 -2.68 0.37 -20.74
N PRO A 24 -3.76 1.16 -20.90
CA PRO A 24 -3.68 2.57 -21.30
C PRO A 24 -2.79 3.42 -20.37
N LEU A 25 -2.12 4.43 -20.93
CA LEU A 25 -1.22 5.30 -20.15
C LEU A 25 -1.93 6.07 -19.04
N PHE A 26 -3.22 6.40 -19.20
CA PHE A 26 -3.95 7.27 -18.26
C PHE A 26 -4.08 6.66 -16.86
N VAL A 27 -4.26 5.34 -16.72
CA VAL A 27 -4.32 4.70 -15.39
C VAL A 27 -2.98 4.68 -14.68
N ARG A 28 -1.86 4.64 -15.41
CA ARG A 28 -0.52 4.73 -14.82
C ARG A 28 -0.28 6.14 -14.27
N ILE A 29 -0.64 7.16 -15.07
CA ILE A 29 -0.54 8.56 -14.66
C ILE A 29 -1.45 8.80 -13.44
N ALA A 30 -2.70 8.34 -13.49
CA ALA A 30 -3.62 8.45 -12.37
C ALA A 30 -3.08 7.77 -11.11
N ASN A 31 -2.52 6.56 -11.20
CA ASN A 31 -1.95 5.89 -10.03
C ASN A 31 -0.77 6.68 -9.43
N SER A 32 0.08 7.28 -10.26
CA SER A 32 1.14 8.18 -9.77
C SER A 32 0.57 9.41 -9.06
N GLU A 33 -0.52 9.99 -9.56
CA GLU A 33 -1.18 11.12 -8.88
C GLU A 33 -1.82 10.70 -7.55
N ILE A 34 -2.37 9.49 -7.45
CA ILE A 34 -2.88 8.92 -6.19
C ILE A 34 -1.76 8.79 -5.14
N GLU A 35 -0.59 8.29 -5.55
CA GLU A 35 0.57 8.15 -4.68
C GLU A 35 1.09 9.50 -4.17
N LYS A 36 0.97 10.55 -4.98
CA LYS A 36 1.25 11.94 -4.58
C LYS A 36 0.14 12.59 -3.75
N ASN A 37 -0.96 11.87 -3.47
CA ASN A 37 -2.15 12.38 -2.80
C ASN A 37 -2.91 13.49 -3.58
N ASN A 38 -2.70 13.58 -4.89
CA ASN A 38 -3.40 14.51 -5.78
C ASN A 38 -4.74 13.93 -6.25
N LEU A 39 -5.69 13.78 -5.32
CA LEU A 39 -6.94 13.02 -5.54
C LEU A 39 -7.82 13.61 -6.67
N GLU A 40 -7.98 14.93 -6.73
CA GLU A 40 -8.81 15.58 -7.76
C GLU A 40 -8.25 15.37 -9.17
N SER A 41 -6.93 15.53 -9.33
CA SER A 41 -6.23 15.28 -10.59
C SER A 41 -6.42 13.83 -11.05
N ALA A 42 -6.22 12.87 -10.14
CA ALA A 42 -6.43 11.45 -10.43
C ALA A 42 -7.88 11.16 -10.87
N ILE A 43 -8.88 11.73 -10.19
CA ILE A 43 -10.30 11.59 -10.59
C ILE A 43 -10.52 12.12 -12.00
N GLY A 44 -9.99 13.30 -12.33
CA GLY A 44 -10.13 13.91 -13.65
C GLY A 44 -9.52 13.06 -14.76
N ILE A 45 -8.30 12.56 -14.55
CA ILE A 45 -7.60 11.68 -15.50
C ILE A 45 -8.39 10.39 -15.72
N LEU A 46 -8.86 9.75 -14.65
CA LEU A 46 -9.62 8.50 -14.73
C LEU A 46 -10.98 8.70 -15.41
N LYS A 47 -11.72 9.74 -15.05
CA LYS A 47 -13.01 10.05 -15.69
C LYS A 47 -12.86 10.35 -17.17
N ASN A 48 -11.81 11.08 -17.56
CA ASN A 48 -11.55 11.34 -18.98
C ASN A 48 -11.14 10.06 -19.72
N GLY A 49 -10.24 9.25 -19.14
CA GLY A 49 -9.85 7.99 -19.76
C GLY A 49 -11.00 6.99 -19.89
N LEU A 50 -11.93 6.96 -18.92
CA LEU A 50 -13.14 6.12 -18.99
C LEU A 50 -14.16 6.57 -20.05
N LYS A 51 -14.06 7.78 -20.61
CA LYS A 51 -14.88 8.17 -21.78
C LYS A 51 -14.49 7.37 -23.03
N ASP A 52 -13.18 7.19 -23.23
CA ASP A 52 -12.63 6.48 -24.38
C ASP A 52 -12.55 4.96 -24.13
N TYR A 53 -12.39 4.56 -22.86
CA TYR A 53 -12.23 3.17 -22.45
C TYR A 53 -13.23 2.79 -21.34
N PRO A 54 -14.55 2.74 -21.65
CA PRO A 54 -15.60 2.54 -20.64
C PRO A 54 -15.52 1.18 -19.95
N ASP A 55 -15.01 0.14 -20.61
CA ASP A 55 -14.93 -1.22 -20.07
C ASP A 55 -13.59 -1.51 -19.38
N PHE A 56 -12.79 -0.48 -19.10
CA PHE A 56 -11.47 -0.65 -18.51
C PHE A 56 -11.55 -0.88 -17.00
N ALA A 57 -11.68 -2.14 -16.58
CA ALA A 57 -11.92 -2.55 -15.20
C ALA A 57 -10.94 -1.92 -14.18
N VAL A 58 -9.65 -1.82 -14.52
CA VAL A 58 -8.64 -1.21 -13.61
C VAL A 58 -8.96 0.26 -13.34
N ALA A 59 -9.42 1.02 -14.34
CA ALA A 59 -9.78 2.43 -14.13
C ALA A 59 -10.98 2.56 -13.19
N HIS A 60 -11.96 1.66 -13.27
CA HIS A 60 -13.08 1.61 -12.33
C HIS A 60 -12.61 1.35 -10.90
N PHE A 61 -11.72 0.37 -10.68
CA PHE A 61 -11.18 0.10 -9.35
C PHE A 61 -10.33 1.26 -8.81
N LEU A 62 -9.48 1.86 -9.65
CA LEU A 62 -8.70 3.03 -9.24
C LEU A 62 -9.61 4.21 -8.90
N LEU A 63 -10.64 4.47 -9.70
CA LEU A 63 -11.57 5.57 -9.46
C LEU A 63 -12.36 5.35 -8.16
N GLY A 64 -12.84 4.13 -7.91
CA GLY A 64 -13.47 3.78 -6.64
C GLY A 64 -12.53 3.97 -5.43
N ARG A 65 -11.24 3.64 -5.58
CA ARG A 65 -10.22 3.88 -4.56
C ARG A 65 -10.02 5.37 -4.29
N VAL A 66 -9.85 6.20 -5.33
CA VAL A 66 -9.69 7.65 -5.15
C VAL A 66 -10.94 8.27 -4.52
N LEU A 67 -12.12 7.84 -4.94
CA LEU A 67 -13.38 8.30 -4.37
C LEU A 67 -13.50 7.92 -2.88
N THR A 68 -13.08 6.72 -2.50
CA THR A 68 -13.00 6.30 -1.09
C THR A 68 -12.07 7.22 -0.28
N LEU A 69 -10.90 7.54 -0.83
CA LEU A 69 -9.95 8.47 -0.20
C LEU A 69 -10.52 9.89 -0.11
N SER A 70 -11.28 10.34 -1.11
CA SER A 70 -11.99 11.63 -1.08
C SER A 70 -13.19 11.67 -0.13
N GLY A 71 -13.70 10.50 0.28
CA GLY A 71 -14.86 10.36 1.18
C GLY A 71 -16.20 10.12 0.47
N ASP A 72 -16.20 10.04 -0.85
CA ASP A 72 -17.40 9.86 -1.66
C ASP A 72 -17.73 8.36 -1.84
N TYR A 73 -18.15 7.73 -0.73
CA TYR A 73 -18.30 6.28 -0.62
C TYR A 73 -19.40 5.69 -1.51
N SER A 74 -20.44 6.46 -1.82
CA SER A 74 -21.56 6.02 -2.66
C SER A 74 -21.10 5.76 -4.09
N GLN A 75 -20.37 6.72 -4.67
CA GLN A 75 -19.80 6.58 -6.00
C GLN A 75 -18.71 5.50 -6.00
N ALA A 76 -17.89 5.43 -4.95
CA ALA A 76 -16.86 4.40 -4.84
C ALA A 76 -17.42 2.97 -4.96
N LEU A 77 -18.52 2.67 -4.26
CA LEU A 77 -19.20 1.38 -4.35
C LEU A 77 -19.67 1.05 -5.77
N ASN A 78 -20.25 2.02 -6.47
CA ASN A 78 -20.71 1.83 -7.85
C ASN A 78 -19.54 1.45 -8.76
N TYR A 79 -18.43 2.19 -8.69
CA TYR A 79 -17.26 1.90 -9.52
C TYR A 79 -16.61 0.56 -9.17
N PHE A 80 -16.56 0.17 -7.90
CA PHE A 80 -16.09 -1.17 -7.51
C PHE A 80 -17.00 -2.28 -8.05
N LYS A 81 -18.31 -2.07 -8.02
CA LYS A 81 -19.29 -3.00 -8.58
C LYS A 81 -19.07 -3.15 -10.09
N THR A 82 -19.05 -2.04 -10.84
CA THR A 82 -18.82 -2.06 -12.29
C THR A 82 -17.49 -2.73 -12.65
N GLY A 83 -16.40 -2.37 -11.98
CA GLY A 83 -15.09 -3.01 -12.20
C GLY A 83 -15.13 -4.51 -11.98
N SER A 84 -15.85 -4.98 -10.96
CA SER A 84 -15.97 -6.41 -10.64
C SER A 84 -16.84 -7.20 -11.64
N GLU A 85 -17.88 -6.55 -12.17
CA GLU A 85 -18.74 -7.11 -13.21
C GLU A 85 -17.97 -7.30 -14.51
N LEU A 86 -17.11 -6.34 -14.87
CA LEU A 86 -16.26 -6.38 -16.07
C LEU A 86 -15.24 -7.53 -16.06
N ILE A 87 -14.74 -7.92 -14.87
CA ILE A 87 -13.81 -9.06 -14.73
C ILE A 87 -14.48 -10.33 -14.20
N HIS A 88 -15.81 -10.31 -14.05
CA HIS A 88 -16.62 -11.41 -13.52
C HIS A 88 -16.10 -12.00 -12.19
N SER A 89 -15.63 -11.12 -11.27
CA SER A 89 -15.02 -11.55 -10.01
C SER A 89 -15.72 -10.96 -8.79
N LYS A 90 -16.58 -11.76 -8.17
CA LYS A 90 -17.24 -11.41 -6.91
C LYS A 90 -16.25 -11.22 -5.75
N SER A 91 -15.20 -12.04 -5.69
CA SER A 91 -14.18 -11.95 -4.63
C SER A 91 -13.34 -10.67 -4.74
N THR A 92 -13.21 -10.09 -5.92
CA THR A 92 -12.60 -8.77 -6.11
C THR A 92 -13.51 -7.67 -5.56
N TYR A 93 -14.81 -7.73 -5.79
CA TYR A 93 -15.78 -6.79 -5.22
C TYR A 93 -15.75 -6.79 -3.69
N GLU A 94 -15.86 -7.97 -3.07
CA GLU A 94 -15.86 -8.12 -1.60
C GLU A 94 -14.60 -7.55 -0.96
N TYR A 95 -13.46 -7.71 -1.63
CA TYR A 95 -12.20 -7.13 -1.19
C TYR A 95 -12.22 -5.60 -1.17
N TYR A 96 -12.70 -4.95 -2.23
CA TYR A 96 -12.81 -3.49 -2.29
C TYR A 96 -13.87 -2.94 -1.34
N LEU A 97 -14.92 -3.71 -1.07
CA LEU A 97 -15.92 -3.37 -0.07
C LEU A 97 -15.32 -3.37 1.35
N ASN A 98 -14.50 -4.37 1.67
CA ASN A 98 -13.76 -4.40 2.93
C ASN A 98 -12.76 -3.24 3.06
N TYR A 99 -12.03 -2.92 1.99
CA TYR A 99 -11.15 -1.75 1.93
C TYR A 99 -11.90 -0.45 2.18
N LEU A 100 -13.06 -0.25 1.55
CA LEU A 100 -13.87 0.95 1.78
C LEU A 100 -14.30 1.07 3.24
N ASN A 101 -14.76 -0.04 3.82
CA ASN A 101 -15.20 -0.08 5.22
C ASN A 101 -14.05 0.21 6.18
N SER A 102 -12.83 -0.29 5.92
CA SER A 102 -11.67 -0.01 6.77
C SER A 102 -11.26 1.47 6.71
N VAL A 103 -11.26 2.08 5.53
CA VAL A 103 -10.95 3.52 5.40
C VAL A 103 -12.03 4.38 6.06
N LYS A 104 -13.31 3.99 5.93
CA LYS A 104 -14.43 4.67 6.57
C LYS A 104 -14.35 4.59 8.10
N SER A 105 -14.03 3.43 8.66
CA SER A 105 -13.87 3.27 10.10
C SER A 105 -12.66 4.03 10.64
N GLU A 106 -11.51 4.00 9.96
CA GLU A 106 -10.33 4.79 10.32
C GLU A 106 -10.65 6.29 10.38
N LYS A 107 -11.33 6.83 9.35
CA LYS A 107 -11.76 8.23 9.35
C LYS A 107 -12.75 8.54 10.47
N SER A 108 -13.68 7.62 10.78
CA SER A 108 -14.61 7.77 11.90
C SER A 108 -13.87 7.85 13.24
N ILE A 109 -12.90 6.96 13.48
CA ILE A 109 -12.11 6.94 14.71
C ILE A 109 -11.31 8.24 14.86
N ILE A 110 -10.69 8.72 13.78
CA ILE A 110 -9.95 9.99 13.77
C ILE A 110 -10.90 11.16 14.06
N SER A 111 -12.12 11.16 13.51
CA SER A 111 -13.10 12.21 13.78
C SER A 111 -13.54 12.23 15.25
N SER A 112 -13.81 11.07 15.87
CA SER A 112 -14.14 10.99 17.29
C SER A 112 -12.97 11.34 18.19
N ALA A 113 -11.75 10.93 17.83
CA ALA A 113 -10.54 11.28 18.59
C ALA A 113 -10.25 12.79 18.54
N ARG A 114 -10.52 13.45 17.40
CA ARG A 114 -10.44 14.92 17.31
C ARG A 114 -11.50 15.60 18.16
N LEU A 115 -12.76 15.15 18.14
CA LEU A 115 -13.82 15.72 18.98
C LEU A 115 -13.46 15.64 20.47
N ASN A 116 -12.91 14.52 20.93
CA ASN A 116 -12.46 14.37 22.32
C ASN A 116 -11.23 15.23 22.69
N SER A 117 -10.46 15.69 21.70
CA SER A 117 -9.28 16.54 21.92
C SER A 117 -9.60 18.05 21.85
N PHE A 118 -10.78 18.43 21.38
CA PHE A 118 -11.23 19.83 21.31
C PHE A 118 -12.09 20.27 22.50
N ASP A 119 -12.52 19.34 23.36
CA ASP A 119 -13.40 19.63 24.50
C ASP A 119 -12.65 20.03 25.81
N ASP A 120 -11.31 20.03 25.84
CA ASP A 120 -10.54 20.36 27.06
C ASP A 120 -10.03 21.82 27.10
N GLU A 121 -10.30 22.65 26.07
CA GLU A 121 -9.78 24.02 26.02
C GLU A 121 -10.74 25.07 25.41
N PHE A 122 -12.06 24.89 25.56
CA PHE A 122 -13.01 25.98 25.31
C PHE A 122 -14.17 25.99 26.30
N SER A 123 -13.85 26.17 27.59
CA SER A 123 -14.82 26.68 28.57
C SER A 123 -14.83 28.21 28.54
N GLY A 124 -15.48 28.78 27.52
CA GLY A 124 -15.50 30.23 27.33
C GLY A 124 -16.65 30.73 26.47
N GLN A 125 -17.88 30.66 26.99
CA GLN A 125 -19.08 31.44 26.60
C GLN A 125 -19.46 31.51 25.10
N ILE A 126 -20.48 30.73 24.71
CA ILE A 126 -21.58 31.24 23.86
C ILE A 126 -22.91 30.65 24.39
N PRO A 127 -23.95 31.46 24.64
CA PRO A 127 -25.20 31.02 25.27
C PRO A 127 -26.22 30.44 24.28
N ALA A 128 -26.93 29.42 24.78
CA ALA A 128 -28.34 29.03 24.55
C ALA A 128 -29.02 29.28 23.17
N LYS A 129 -29.52 28.19 22.57
CA LYS A 129 -30.89 28.01 22.03
C LYS A 129 -31.04 26.55 21.55
N SER A 130 -31.67 25.67 22.34
CA SER A 130 -33.12 25.38 22.42
C SER A 130 -33.61 24.30 21.44
N ASN A 131 -34.09 23.21 22.05
CA ASN A 131 -35.13 22.27 21.62
C ASN A 131 -34.77 21.15 20.63
N LEU A 132 -34.77 19.91 21.14
CA LEU A 132 -35.96 19.06 21.08
C LEU A 132 -35.85 17.90 22.08
N GLN A 133 -36.94 17.72 22.81
CA GLN A 133 -37.13 16.79 23.90
C GLN A 133 -38.06 15.68 23.40
N THR A 134 -37.69 14.41 23.55
CA THR A 134 -38.66 13.32 23.69
C THR A 134 -38.07 12.23 24.59
N LYS A 135 -38.78 12.02 25.69
CA LYS A 135 -38.62 10.98 26.72
C LYS A 135 -39.11 9.60 26.24
N ALA A 136 -38.82 8.60 27.09
CA ALA A 136 -39.41 7.26 27.24
C ALA A 136 -38.61 6.12 26.57
N ASP A 137 -38.35 4.96 27.16
CA ASP A 137 -38.55 4.38 28.50
C ASP A 137 -37.70 3.08 28.55
N SER A 138 -37.35 2.63 29.77
CA SER A 138 -37.12 1.23 30.20
C SER A 138 -36.02 0.34 29.57
N GLU A 139 -35.07 0.00 30.46
CA GLU A 139 -34.45 -1.33 30.70
C GLU A 139 -34.14 -2.29 29.54
N SER A 140 -32.85 -2.58 29.33
CA SER A 140 -32.36 -3.97 29.30
C SER A 140 -30.85 -4.00 29.51
N GLY A 141 -30.39 -4.90 30.39
CA GLY A 141 -29.01 -4.99 30.83
C GLY A 141 -28.03 -5.39 29.74
N SER A 142 -26.88 -4.72 29.72
CA SER A 142 -25.63 -5.31 29.26
C SER A 142 -24.50 -4.58 29.96
N SER A 143 -23.82 -5.31 30.85
CA SER A 143 -22.61 -4.87 31.54
C SER A 143 -21.58 -4.44 30.48
N SER A 144 -21.48 -3.13 30.23
CA SER A 144 -20.35 -2.56 29.50
C SER A 144 -19.15 -2.65 30.44
N LYS A 145 -18.47 -3.80 30.44
CA LYS A 145 -17.19 -3.96 31.13
C LYS A 145 -16.32 -2.74 30.84
N SER A 146 -15.84 -2.09 31.90
CA SER A 146 -15.01 -0.89 31.79
C SER A 146 -13.78 -1.21 30.93
N ILE A 147 -13.22 -0.20 30.28
CA ILE A 147 -12.05 -0.37 29.41
C ILE A 147 -10.90 -1.05 30.17
N GLU A 148 -10.78 -0.75 31.46
CA GLU A 148 -9.83 -1.35 32.39
C GLU A 148 -9.99 -2.87 32.52
N GLU A 149 -11.23 -3.37 32.64
CA GLU A 149 -11.48 -4.82 32.73
C GLU A 149 -11.13 -5.56 31.43
N ARG A 150 -11.33 -4.90 30.28
CA ARG A 150 -10.94 -5.47 28.97
C ARG A 150 -9.42 -5.53 28.80
N LEU A 151 -8.71 -4.54 29.33
CA LEU A 151 -7.24 -4.50 29.31
C LEU A 151 -6.65 -5.59 30.22
N ASP A 152 -7.20 -5.77 31.41
CA ASP A 152 -6.78 -6.83 32.34
C ASP A 152 -7.03 -8.23 31.76
N GLU A 153 -8.14 -8.41 31.04
CA GLU A 153 -8.46 -9.68 30.38
C GLU A 153 -7.49 -9.99 29.23
N LEU A 154 -7.11 -8.99 28.42
CA LEU A 154 -6.09 -9.14 27.38
C LEU A 154 -4.70 -9.45 27.96
N ALA A 155 -4.32 -8.78 29.05
CA ALA A 155 -3.04 -9.04 29.72
C ALA A 155 -2.94 -10.49 30.22
N ARG A 156 -4.03 -11.05 30.76
CA ARG A 156 -4.11 -12.46 31.17
C ARG A 156 -4.08 -13.44 30.00
N GLN A 157 -4.64 -13.06 28.84
CA GLN A 157 -4.58 -13.90 27.65
C GLN A 157 -3.16 -13.96 27.07
N LEU A 158 -2.47 -12.82 27.01
CA LEU A 158 -1.08 -12.75 26.55
C LEU A 158 -0.11 -13.49 27.46
N SER A 159 -0.31 -13.47 28.78
CA SER A 159 0.56 -14.19 29.72
C SER A 159 0.43 -15.72 29.61
N LYS A 160 -0.75 -16.23 29.24
CA LYS A 160 -0.96 -17.67 28.96
C LYS A 160 -0.38 -18.10 27.61
N ALA A 161 -0.26 -17.20 26.64
CA ALA A 161 0.25 -17.49 25.30
C ALA A 161 1.79 -17.46 25.23
N LYS A 162 2.48 -17.94 26.28
CA LYS A 162 3.95 -17.97 26.31
C LYS A 162 4.45 -19.04 25.33
N ILE A 163 5.00 -18.60 24.21
CA ILE A 163 5.74 -19.43 23.26
C ILE A 163 7.07 -19.78 23.93
N ASP A 164 7.33 -21.07 24.14
CA ASP A 164 8.62 -21.57 24.61
C ASP A 164 9.62 -21.48 23.46
N ILE A 165 10.44 -20.43 23.45
CA ILE A 165 11.57 -20.32 22.54
C ILE A 165 12.73 -21.03 23.24
N GLN A 166 12.95 -22.30 22.89
CA GLN A 166 14.19 -22.96 23.26
C GLN A 166 15.36 -22.17 22.68
N SER A 167 16.14 -21.62 23.59
CA SER A 167 17.37 -20.86 23.37
C SER A 167 18.49 -21.80 22.87
N GLU A 168 18.41 -22.27 21.63
CA GLU A 168 19.56 -22.88 20.95
C GLU A 168 19.50 -22.62 19.44
N SER A 169 20.02 -21.46 19.01
CA SER A 169 20.93 -21.36 17.86
C SER A 169 21.43 -19.93 17.77
N THR A 170 22.64 -19.69 18.25
CA THR A 170 23.49 -18.62 17.74
C THR A 170 23.83 -18.96 16.28
N ALA A 171 22.87 -18.73 15.38
CA ALA A 171 23.11 -18.83 13.95
C ALA A 171 24.08 -17.71 13.55
N ASN A 172 25.35 -18.08 13.48
CA ASN A 172 26.51 -17.29 13.05
C ASN A 172 26.15 -16.28 11.95
N ILE A 173 26.18 -14.99 12.32
CA ILE A 173 26.07 -13.85 11.39
C ILE A 173 27.16 -13.94 10.29
N ASP A 174 28.31 -14.52 10.61
CA ASP A 174 29.40 -14.87 9.67
C ASP A 174 28.98 -15.76 8.49
N SER A 175 27.93 -16.58 8.66
CA SER A 175 27.48 -17.51 7.62
C SER A 175 26.67 -16.82 6.53
N LEU A 176 25.98 -15.71 6.87
CA LEU A 176 25.21 -14.91 5.92
C LEU A 176 26.12 -14.06 5.03
N GLU A 177 27.21 -13.49 5.56
CA GLU A 177 28.24 -12.82 4.74
C GLU A 177 28.96 -13.81 3.81
N LYS A 178 29.29 -15.01 4.29
CA LYS A 178 29.88 -16.07 3.45
C LYS A 178 28.93 -16.61 2.38
N LEU A 179 27.62 -16.55 2.60
CA LEU A 179 26.64 -16.96 1.60
C LEU A 179 26.38 -15.85 0.56
N ALA A 180 26.39 -14.58 0.98
CA ALA A 180 26.30 -13.41 0.10
C ALA A 180 27.53 -13.26 -0.82
N THR A 181 28.72 -13.63 -0.34
CA THR A 181 29.96 -13.64 -1.14
C THR A 181 30.01 -14.80 -2.15
N LYS A 182 29.26 -15.89 -1.92
CA LYS A 182 29.25 -17.07 -2.81
C LYS A 182 28.29 -16.95 -3.99
N ASN A 183 27.24 -16.14 -3.86
CA ASN A 183 26.28 -15.90 -4.94
C ASN A 183 25.66 -14.51 -4.80
N PRO A 184 26.41 -13.43 -5.08
CA PRO A 184 25.87 -12.08 -5.00
C PRO A 184 24.64 -11.95 -5.92
N ILE A 185 23.64 -11.20 -5.46
CA ILE A 185 22.45 -10.88 -6.26
C ILE A 185 22.86 -9.86 -7.31
N VAL A 186 23.30 -10.35 -8.46
CA VAL A 186 23.75 -9.53 -9.59
C VAL A 186 22.52 -9.07 -10.39
N SER A 187 22.36 -7.76 -10.57
CA SER A 187 21.29 -7.17 -11.38
C SER A 187 21.76 -5.89 -12.08
N GLU A 188 21.11 -5.53 -13.19
CA GLU A 188 21.40 -4.26 -13.90
C GLU A 188 21.19 -3.04 -12.99
N THR A 189 20.18 -3.10 -12.11
CA THR A 189 19.90 -2.04 -11.13
C THR A 189 21.05 -1.89 -10.14
N LEU A 190 21.64 -2.99 -9.67
CA LEU A 190 22.80 -2.96 -8.77
C LEU A 190 24.00 -2.29 -9.45
N ALA A 191 24.28 -2.62 -10.71
CA ALA A 191 25.37 -1.98 -11.45
C ALA A 191 25.15 -0.47 -11.62
N LYS A 192 23.91 -0.03 -11.88
CA LYS A 192 23.56 1.40 -11.98
C LYS A 192 23.71 2.13 -10.65
N ILE A 193 23.40 1.48 -9.52
CA ILE A 193 23.62 2.04 -8.19
C ILE A 193 25.13 2.29 -7.96
N TYR A 194 25.97 1.31 -8.29
CA TYR A 194 27.42 1.47 -8.17
C TYR A 194 27.97 2.61 -9.06
N ILE A 195 27.46 2.76 -10.28
CA ILE A 195 27.81 3.90 -11.15
C ILE A 195 27.43 5.23 -10.49
N ALA A 196 26.22 5.33 -9.94
CA ALA A 196 25.73 6.55 -9.27
C ALA A 196 26.57 6.90 -8.03
N GLN A 197 27.10 5.89 -7.35
CA GLN A 197 28.00 6.03 -6.20
C GLN A 197 29.47 6.29 -6.61
N ARG A 198 29.78 6.36 -7.91
CA ARG A 198 31.14 6.45 -8.47
C ARG A 198 32.04 5.25 -8.14
N GLU A 199 31.44 4.12 -7.75
CA GLU A 199 32.13 2.86 -7.50
C GLU A 199 32.25 2.05 -8.80
N TYR A 200 33.02 2.59 -9.75
CA TYR A 200 33.10 2.03 -11.11
C TYR A 200 33.68 0.61 -11.17
N SER A 201 34.60 0.27 -10.26
CA SER A 201 35.18 -1.08 -10.17
C SER A 201 34.15 -2.15 -9.82
N GLU A 202 33.23 -1.84 -8.90
CA GLU A 202 32.16 -2.77 -8.50
C GLU A 202 31.07 -2.85 -9.58
N ALA A 203 30.75 -1.73 -10.23
CA ALA A 203 29.85 -1.72 -11.38
C ALA A 203 30.33 -2.66 -12.52
N ILE A 204 31.63 -2.63 -12.84
CA ILE A 204 32.23 -3.49 -13.87
C ILE A 204 32.13 -4.96 -13.48
N LYS A 205 32.48 -5.34 -12.23
CA LYS A 205 32.36 -6.72 -11.75
C LYS A 205 30.93 -7.26 -11.84
N VAL A 206 29.94 -6.42 -11.53
CA VAL A 206 28.52 -6.79 -11.65
C VAL A 206 28.16 -7.04 -13.12
N TYR A 207 28.59 -6.18 -14.06
CA TYR A 207 28.35 -6.42 -15.49
C TYR A 207 29.07 -7.66 -16.02
N GLU A 208 30.29 -7.95 -15.58
CA GLU A 208 31.00 -9.19 -15.93
C GLU A 208 30.24 -10.43 -15.47
N GLN A 209 29.68 -10.41 -14.25
CA GLN A 209 28.84 -11.49 -13.76
C GLN A 209 27.50 -11.59 -14.52
N LEU A 210 26.93 -10.47 -14.97
CA LEU A 210 25.73 -10.47 -15.83
C LEU A 210 26.00 -11.09 -17.20
N ILE A 211 27.19 -10.90 -17.78
CA ILE A 211 27.57 -11.55 -19.04
C ILE A 211 27.61 -13.07 -18.89
N ILE A 212 28.11 -13.57 -17.76
CA ILE A 212 28.15 -15.02 -17.48
C ILE A 212 26.74 -15.60 -17.33
N ARG A 213 25.82 -14.87 -16.70
CA ARG A 213 24.43 -15.31 -16.49
C ARG A 213 23.53 -15.12 -17.71
N HIS A 214 23.81 -14.12 -18.54
CA HIS A 214 23.00 -13.68 -19.67
C HIS A 214 23.87 -13.46 -20.93
N PRO A 215 24.42 -14.53 -21.52
CA PRO A 215 25.29 -14.43 -22.69
C PRO A 215 24.58 -13.80 -23.91
N GLU A 216 23.25 -13.86 -23.98
CA GLU A 216 22.43 -13.24 -25.03
C GLU A 216 22.51 -11.70 -25.03
N LYS A 217 22.82 -11.09 -23.87
CA LYS A 217 22.96 -9.64 -23.70
C LYS A 217 24.41 -9.18 -23.65
N LYS A 218 25.36 -10.08 -23.92
CA LYS A 218 26.80 -9.83 -23.77
C LYS A 218 27.25 -8.49 -24.37
N GLN A 219 26.91 -8.25 -25.64
CA GLN A 219 27.32 -7.04 -26.36
C GLN A 219 26.85 -5.75 -25.66
N MET A 220 25.62 -5.73 -25.14
CA MET A 220 25.08 -4.60 -24.40
C MET A 220 25.88 -4.32 -23.12
N TYR A 221 26.24 -5.36 -22.37
CA TYR A 221 27.03 -5.20 -21.15
C TYR A 221 28.48 -4.79 -21.44
N GLU A 222 29.08 -5.30 -22.52
CA GLU A 222 30.42 -4.88 -22.96
C GLU A 222 30.46 -3.39 -23.34
N ASP A 223 29.44 -2.89 -24.03
CA ASP A 223 29.33 -1.47 -24.36
C ASP A 223 29.18 -0.61 -23.09
N ARG A 224 28.41 -1.08 -22.08
CA ARG A 224 28.31 -0.40 -20.77
C ARG A 224 29.64 -0.40 -20.01
N ILE A 225 30.37 -1.50 -20.02
CA ILE A 225 31.70 -1.56 -19.40
C ILE A 225 32.65 -0.58 -20.09
N ARG A 226 32.59 -0.44 -21.42
CA ARG A 226 33.39 0.53 -22.17
C ARG A 226 33.06 1.98 -21.78
N GLU A 227 31.77 2.31 -21.75
CA GLU A 227 31.27 3.64 -21.33
C GLU A 227 31.74 3.99 -19.91
N ILE A 228 31.68 3.04 -18.98
CA ILE A 228 32.15 3.23 -17.60
C ILE A 228 33.67 3.45 -17.55
N ARG A 229 34.44 2.69 -18.33
CA ARG A 229 35.89 2.84 -18.39
C ARG A 229 36.27 4.22 -18.94
N GLU A 230 35.65 4.66 -20.02
CA GLU A 230 35.90 5.99 -20.62
C GLU A 230 35.55 7.13 -19.65
N ASN A 231 34.45 7.01 -18.92
CA ASN A 231 34.01 8.01 -17.96
C ASN A 231 34.77 7.97 -16.61
N SER A 232 35.47 6.89 -16.31
CA SER A 232 36.26 6.75 -15.06
C SER A 232 37.64 7.41 -15.13
N PHE A 233 38.07 7.89 -16.30
CA PHE A 233 39.36 8.55 -16.52
C PHE A 233 39.30 10.10 -16.48
N PHE A 234 38.14 10.68 -16.13
CA PHE A 234 37.93 12.11 -15.91
C PHE A 234 37.48 12.40 -14.47
#